data_AF-A0A0D9ZGX8-F1
#
_entry.id   AF-A0A0D9ZGX8-F1
#
_cell.length_a   1.000
_cell.length_b   1.000
_cell.length_c   1.000
_cell.angle_alpha   90.00
_cell.angle_beta   90.00
_cell.angle_gamma   90.00
#
_symmetry.space_group_name_H-M   'P 1'
#
loop_
_entity.id
_entity.type
_entity.pdbx_description
1 polymer ?
#
loop_
_entity_poly.entity_id
_entity_poly.type
_entity_poly.pdbx_seq_one_letter_code
_entity_poly.pdbx_strand_id
1 'polypeptide(L)'
;MQILRATSVEEAVQKVIPYLEDTSSAAHKSIYFEGRGGLAASAVLRAIAENPAPSLRKKFDRIIHVDCSRWKNPRQLQRAIADRLELPQHVMDLFDRQDEEDDFSGVEESSREGVTDIGKEIYRAIKDLSCLLIFHNGSDDTVDTSKLGFPLYDCMHL
;
A
#
# COMPACT_ATOMS: atom_id res chain seq x y z
N MET A 1 19.48 -3.82 2.81
CA MET A 1 19.13 -4.47 1.53
C MET A 1 19.48 -5.95 1.63
N GLN A 2 18.50 -6.85 1.46
CA GLN A 2 18.70 -8.30 1.51
C GLN A 2 18.39 -8.90 0.14
N ILE A 3 19.23 -9.82 -0.32
CA ILE A 3 19.09 -10.45 -1.64
C ILE A 3 18.49 -11.84 -1.46
N LEU A 4 17.27 -12.03 -1.98
CA LEU A 4 16.61 -13.32 -2.07
C LEU A 4 16.73 -13.82 -3.51
N ARG A 5 17.34 -14.99 -3.69
CA ARG A 5 17.40 -15.64 -5.01
C ARG A 5 16.21 -16.56 -5.14
N ALA A 6 15.46 -16.48 -6.23
CA ALA A 6 14.38 -17.39 -6.56
C ALA A 6 14.35 -17.63 -8.07
N THR A 7 13.88 -18.80 -8.47
CA THR A 7 13.78 -19.23 -9.87
C THR A 7 12.34 -19.32 -10.36
N SER A 8 11.35 -19.24 -9.46
CA SER A 8 9.92 -19.12 -9.77
C SER A 8 9.22 -18.11 -8.87
N VAL A 9 7.99 -17.73 -9.23
CA VAL A 9 7.14 -16.85 -8.42
C VAL A 9 6.81 -17.52 -7.08
N GLU A 10 6.49 -18.81 -7.09
CA GLU A 10 6.16 -19.59 -5.90
C GLU A 10 7.33 -19.62 -4.91
N GLU A 11 8.55 -19.84 -5.41
CA GLU A 11 9.76 -19.82 -4.58
C GLU A 11 10.01 -18.42 -3.98
N ALA A 12 9.78 -17.36 -4.77
CA ALA A 12 9.91 -15.99 -4.29
C ALA A 12 8.88 -15.67 -3.20
N VAL A 13 7.63 -16.07 -3.37
CA VAL A 13 6.56 -15.92 -2.36
C VAL A 13 6.96 -16.61 -1.05
N GLN A 14 7.41 -17.87 -1.12
CA GLN A 14 7.84 -18.62 0.05
C GLN A 14 9.01 -17.95 0.80
N LYS A 15 9.90 -17.28 0.07
CA LYS A 15 11.03 -16.55 0.66
C LYS A 15 10.65 -15.21 1.27
N VAL A 16 9.60 -14.55 0.77
CA VAL A 16 9.13 -13.25 1.28
C VAL A 16 8.25 -13.40 2.53
N ILE A 17 7.44 -14.46 2.60
CA ILE A 17 6.49 -14.69 3.70
C ILE A 17 7.11 -14.54 5.10
N PRO A 18 8.28 -15.13 5.43
CA PRO A 18 8.87 -14.99 6.76
C PRO A 18 9.12 -13.55 7.21
N TYR A 19 9.43 -12.65 6.28
CA TYR A 19 9.62 -11.22 6.58
C TYR A 19 8.31 -10.52 6.89
N LEU A 20 7.23 -10.95 6.24
CA LEU A 20 5.88 -10.44 6.50
C LEU A 20 5.30 -11.04 7.79
N GLU A 21 5.76 -12.21 8.20
CA GLU A 21 5.36 -12.88 9.44
C GLU A 21 6.08 -12.35 10.67
N ASP A 22 7.28 -11.78 10.54
CA ASP A 22 8.08 -11.30 11.67
C ASP A 22 7.29 -10.30 12.55
N THR A 23 7.15 -10.64 13.84
CA THR A 23 6.52 -9.81 14.87
C THR A 23 7.52 -9.34 15.92
N SER A 24 8.81 -9.56 15.70
CA SER A 24 9.86 -9.09 16.61
C SER A 24 9.89 -7.56 16.64
N SER A 25 10.48 -6.98 17.68
CA SER A 25 10.72 -5.54 17.74
C SER A 25 11.64 -5.04 16.61
N ALA A 26 12.36 -5.94 15.93
CA ALA A 26 13.20 -5.66 14.78
C ALA A 26 12.49 -5.87 13.43
N ALA A 27 11.21 -6.27 13.44
CA ALA A 27 10.46 -6.57 12.23
C ALA A 27 10.41 -5.37 11.28
N HIS A 28 10.54 -5.66 9.98
CA HIS A 28 10.45 -4.65 8.94
C HIS A 28 9.00 -4.13 8.81
N LYS A 29 8.81 -2.84 9.12
CA LYS A 29 7.53 -2.14 8.95
C LYS A 29 7.21 -1.80 7.50
N SER A 30 8.24 -1.72 6.67
CA SER A 30 8.12 -1.54 5.22
C SER A 30 9.18 -2.38 4.51
N ILE A 31 8.79 -2.98 3.37
CA ILE A 31 9.66 -3.81 2.55
C ILE A 31 9.53 -3.35 1.10
N TYR A 32 10.65 -2.93 0.52
CA TYR A 32 10.75 -2.68 -0.92
C TYR A 32 11.16 -3.99 -1.62
N PHE A 33 10.38 -4.40 -2.62
CA PHE A 33 10.60 -5.64 -3.36
C PHE A 33 10.87 -5.36 -4.84
N GLU A 34 12.10 -5.66 -5.27
CA GLU A 34 12.54 -5.53 -6.65
C GLU A 34 12.78 -6.92 -7.26
N GLY A 35 12.37 -7.11 -8.51
CA GLY A 35 12.56 -8.36 -9.24
C GLY A 35 13.84 -8.32 -10.08
N ARG A 36 14.75 -9.28 -9.87
CA ARG A 36 15.94 -9.48 -10.72
C ARG A 36 15.98 -10.93 -11.22
N GLY A 37 16.44 -11.14 -12.46
CA GLY A 37 16.67 -12.49 -13.00
C GLY A 37 15.45 -13.19 -13.61
N GLY A 38 14.51 -12.43 -14.18
CA GLY A 38 13.35 -12.97 -14.92
C GLY A 38 12.05 -13.09 -14.12
N LEU A 39 12.08 -12.82 -12.82
CA LEU A 39 10.87 -12.72 -11.99
C LEU A 39 10.36 -11.28 -11.95
N ALA A 40 9.11 -11.07 -12.37
CA ALA A 40 8.45 -9.77 -12.25
C ALA A 40 8.03 -9.56 -10.79
N ALA A 41 8.51 -8.48 -10.14
CA ALA A 41 8.10 -8.10 -8.79
C ALA A 41 6.57 -8.10 -8.64
N SER A 42 5.88 -7.58 -9.65
CA SER A 42 4.43 -7.56 -9.70
C SER A 42 3.77 -8.94 -9.65
N ALA A 43 4.35 -9.97 -10.28
CA ALA A 43 3.78 -11.32 -10.22
C ALA A 43 3.84 -11.88 -8.80
N VAL A 44 4.93 -11.63 -8.06
CA VAL A 44 5.09 -12.06 -6.67
C VAL A 44 4.12 -11.32 -5.75
N LEU A 45 4.07 -9.98 -5.85
CA LEU A 45 3.16 -9.17 -5.02
C LEU A 45 1.70 -9.55 -5.25
N ARG A 46 1.31 -9.80 -6.51
CA ARG A 46 -0.03 -10.26 -6.88
C ARG A 46 -0.33 -11.65 -6.32
N ALA A 47 0.60 -12.59 -6.41
CA ALA A 47 0.43 -13.93 -5.86
C ALA A 47 0.21 -13.90 -4.33
N ILE A 48 0.92 -13.04 -3.59
CA ILE A 48 0.72 -12.85 -2.14
C ILE A 48 -0.67 -12.28 -1.85
N ALA A 49 -1.11 -11.29 -2.64
CA ALA A 49 -2.40 -10.64 -2.43
C ALA A 49 -3.60 -11.54 -2.78
N GLU A 50 -3.54 -12.28 -3.88
CA GLU A 50 -4.62 -13.14 -4.36
C GLU A 50 -4.73 -14.44 -3.57
N ASN A 51 -3.58 -15.02 -3.18
CA ASN A 51 -3.54 -16.24 -2.39
C ASN A 51 -2.64 -16.10 -1.16
N PRO A 52 -3.02 -15.27 -0.17
CA PRO A 52 -2.21 -15.03 1.01
C PRO A 52 -2.11 -16.31 1.83
N ALA A 53 -0.89 -16.59 2.30
CA ALA A 53 -0.62 -17.73 3.15
C ALA A 53 -1.53 -17.72 4.40
N PRO A 54 -1.95 -18.88 4.93
CA PRO A 54 -2.83 -18.96 6.09
C PRO A 54 -2.32 -18.18 7.31
N SER A 55 -1.01 -18.11 7.49
CA SER A 55 -0.35 -17.31 8.52
C SER A 55 -0.57 -15.81 8.36
N LEU A 56 -0.45 -15.26 7.14
CA LEU A 56 -0.71 -13.86 6.85
C LEU A 56 -2.18 -13.50 7.10
N ARG A 57 -3.11 -14.39 6.71
CA ARG A 57 -4.54 -14.23 6.99
C ARG A 57 -4.88 -14.25 8.49
N LYS A 58 -4.07 -14.93 9.31
CA LYS A 58 -4.22 -14.94 10.77
C LYS A 58 -3.58 -13.71 11.42
N LYS A 59 -2.54 -13.15 10.80
CA LYS A 59 -1.77 -12.02 11.32
C LYS A 59 -2.42 -10.67 11.01
N PHE A 60 -3.03 -10.53 9.83
CA PHE A 60 -3.59 -9.28 9.35
C PHE A 60 -5.11 -9.39 9.18
N ASP A 61 -5.84 -8.49 9.83
CA ASP A 61 -7.29 -8.32 9.68
C ASP A 61 -7.66 -7.90 8.25
N ARG A 62 -6.78 -7.12 7.60
CA ARG A 62 -6.96 -6.64 6.22
C ARG A 62 -5.66 -6.76 5.43
N ILE A 63 -5.74 -7.37 4.25
CA ILE A 63 -4.69 -7.31 3.22
C ILE A 63 -5.22 -6.42 2.10
N ILE A 64 -4.59 -5.27 1.92
CA ILE A 64 -5.02 -4.24 0.97
C ILE A 64 -4.06 -4.29 -0.21
N HIS A 65 -4.58 -4.66 -1.38
CA HIS A 65 -3.78 -4.77 -2.60
C HIS A 65 -4.15 -3.68 -3.60
N VAL A 66 -3.17 -2.86 -3.95
CA VAL A 66 -3.35 -1.72 -4.88
C VAL A 66 -2.34 -1.81 -6.03
N ASP A 67 -2.82 -1.71 -7.27
CA ASP A 67 -1.95 -1.63 -8.44
C ASP A 67 -1.74 -0.17 -8.87
N CYS A 68 -0.63 0.42 -8.44
CA CYS A 68 -0.17 1.74 -8.87
C CYS A 68 1.05 1.64 -9.80
N SER A 69 1.16 0.56 -10.59
CA SER A 69 2.25 0.38 -11.56
C SER A 69 2.29 1.49 -12.62
N ARG A 70 1.15 2.13 -12.91
CA ARG A 70 1.06 3.37 -13.68
C ARG A 70 0.89 4.54 -12.72
N TRP A 71 1.94 4.82 -11.93
CA TRP A 71 1.93 5.89 -10.96
C TRP A 71 1.55 7.22 -11.64
N LYS A 72 0.67 7.98 -11.00
CA LYS A 72 0.28 9.32 -11.45
C LYS A 72 0.68 10.37 -10.42
N ASN A 73 0.14 10.22 -9.21
CA ASN A 73 0.35 11.12 -8.09
C ASN A 73 -0.05 10.42 -6.77
N PRO A 74 0.34 10.96 -5.61
CA PRO A 74 -0.04 10.43 -4.30
C PRO A 74 -1.55 10.28 -4.07
N ARG A 75 -2.36 11.22 -4.60
CA ARG A 75 -3.82 11.20 -4.45
C ARG A 75 -4.47 9.98 -5.10
N GLN A 76 -3.96 9.50 -6.23
CA GLN A 76 -4.49 8.31 -6.90
C GLN A 76 -4.23 7.03 -6.10
N LEU A 77 -3.09 6.92 -5.42
CA LEU A 77 -2.86 5.83 -4.46
C LEU A 77 -3.83 5.94 -3.28
N GLN A 78 -4.04 7.14 -2.74
CA GLN A 78 -5.00 7.37 -1.67
C GLN A 78 -6.43 6.98 -2.07
N ARG A 79 -6.86 7.34 -3.29
CA ARG A 79 -8.16 6.97 -3.86
C ARG A 79 -8.29 5.45 -4.01
N ALA A 80 -7.27 4.78 -4.52
CA ALA A 80 -7.29 3.33 -4.65
C ALA A 80 -7.30 2.60 -3.29
N ILE A 81 -6.65 3.14 -2.25
CA ILE A 81 -6.77 2.62 -0.89
C ILE A 81 -8.19 2.81 -0.37
N ALA A 82 -8.77 4.00 -0.54
CA ALA A 82 -10.15 4.29 -0.12
C ALA A 82 -11.17 3.34 -0.79
N ASP A 83 -11.01 3.09 -2.10
CA ASP A 83 -11.84 2.14 -2.84
C ASP A 83 -11.71 0.72 -2.29
N ARG A 84 -10.49 0.26 -1.97
CA ARG A 84 -10.24 -1.07 -1.40
C ARG A 84 -10.77 -1.23 0.02
N LEU A 85 -10.84 -0.13 0.77
CA LEU A 85 -11.43 -0.07 2.10
C LEU A 85 -12.95 0.10 2.06
N GLU A 86 -13.54 0.29 0.88
CA GLU A 86 -14.96 0.57 0.68
C GLU A 86 -15.40 1.79 1.50
N LEU A 87 -14.59 2.85 1.50
CA LEU A 87 -14.92 4.05 2.24
C LEU A 87 -16.24 4.66 1.73
N PRO A 88 -17.04 5.29 2.60
CA PRO A 88 -18.35 5.80 2.21
C PRO A 88 -18.26 6.83 1.06
N GLN A 89 -19.32 6.94 0.27
CA GLN A 89 -19.40 7.85 -0.87
C GLN A 89 -18.99 9.30 -0.53
N HIS A 90 -19.32 9.81 0.66
CA HIS A 90 -18.92 11.16 1.05
C HIS A 90 -17.41 11.37 1.08
N VAL A 91 -16.61 10.31 1.30
CA VAL A 91 -15.13 10.37 1.21
C VAL A 91 -14.69 10.43 -0.25
N MET A 92 -15.39 9.72 -1.14
CA MET A 92 -15.15 9.78 -2.58
C MET A 92 -15.43 11.18 -3.14
N ASP A 93 -16.51 11.81 -2.66
CA ASP A 93 -16.89 13.17 -3.02
C ASP A 93 -15.82 14.22 -2.58
N LEU A 94 -15.04 13.94 -1.52
CA LEU A 94 -13.92 14.80 -1.12
C LEU A 94 -12.78 14.78 -2.14
N PHE A 95 -12.52 13.65 -2.78
CA PHE A 95 -11.54 13.61 -3.86
C PHE A 95 -12.00 14.43 -5.05
N ASP A 96 -13.25 14.23 -5.47
CA ASP A 96 -13.79 14.89 -6.66
C ASP A 96 -13.80 16.42 -6.47
N ARG A 97 -14.21 16.89 -5.29
CA ARG A 97 -14.13 18.31 -4.93
C ARG A 97 -12.70 18.86 -4.99
N GLN A 98 -11.72 18.13 -4.46
CA GLN A 98 -10.32 18.58 -4.52
C GLN A 98 -9.78 18.58 -5.95
N ASP A 99 -10.16 17.59 -6.77
CA ASP A 99 -9.75 17.52 -8.18
C ASP A 99 -10.33 18.69 -8.98
N GLU A 100 -11.59 19.08 -8.73
CA GLU A 100 -12.22 20.28 -9.34
C GLU A 100 -11.54 21.59 -8.90
N GLU A 101 -11.20 21.74 -7.61
CA GLU A 101 -10.50 22.92 -7.08
C GLU A 101 -9.10 23.07 -7.72
N ASP A 102 -8.40 21.95 -7.92
CA ASP A 102 -7.09 21.90 -8.55
C ASP A 102 -7.16 22.17 -10.05
N ASP A 103 -8.19 21.64 -10.74
CA ASP A 103 -8.46 21.95 -12.16
C ASP A 103 -8.71 23.45 -12.36
N PHE A 104 -9.52 24.07 -11.49
CA PHE A 104 -9.77 25.51 -11.53
C PHE A 104 -8.51 26.34 -11.28
N SER A 105 -7.64 25.85 -10.40
CA SER A 105 -6.38 26.49 -10.05
C SER A 105 -5.23 26.20 -11.03
N GLY A 106 -5.46 25.33 -12.03
CA GLY A 106 -4.47 24.94 -13.02
C GLY A 106 -3.34 24.05 -12.48
N VAL A 107 -3.60 23.28 -11.42
CA VAL A 107 -2.63 22.37 -10.81
C VAL A 107 -2.48 21.12 -11.69
N GLU A 108 -1.24 20.84 -12.10
CA GLU A 108 -0.91 19.69 -12.92
C GLU A 108 -1.23 18.37 -12.18
N GLU A 109 -1.86 17.40 -12.87
CA GLU A 109 -2.25 16.10 -12.31
C GLU A 109 -1.08 15.40 -11.60
N SER A 110 0.12 15.43 -12.16
CA SER A 110 1.31 14.76 -11.62
C SER A 110 1.77 15.36 -10.27
N SER A 111 1.45 16.62 -10.01
CA SER A 111 1.83 17.37 -8.80
C SER A 111 0.82 17.29 -7.67
N ARG A 112 -0.32 16.62 -7.89
CA ARG A 112 -1.44 16.56 -6.93
C ARG A 112 -1.10 15.71 -5.72
N GLU A 113 -0.90 16.38 -4.59
CA GLU A 113 -0.68 15.73 -3.31
C GLU A 113 -1.94 15.03 -2.76
N GLY A 114 -1.73 14.13 -1.80
CA GLY A 114 -2.80 13.52 -1.04
C GLY A 114 -3.59 14.54 -0.22
N VAL A 115 -4.86 14.25 0.03
CA VAL A 115 -5.76 15.13 0.77
C VAL A 115 -5.72 14.74 2.25
N THR A 116 -5.43 15.70 3.11
CA THR A 116 -5.24 15.45 4.55
C THR A 116 -6.50 14.88 5.20
N ASP A 117 -7.68 15.42 4.89
CA ASP A 117 -8.93 14.95 5.50
C ASP A 117 -9.29 13.53 5.06
N ILE A 118 -9.02 13.18 3.81
CA ILE A 118 -9.15 11.80 3.33
C ILE A 118 -8.16 10.86 4.03
N GLY A 119 -6.93 11.34 4.30
CA GLY A 119 -5.94 10.58 5.06
C GLY A 119 -6.42 10.26 6.47
N LYS A 120 -7.18 11.17 7.10
CA LYS A 120 -7.82 10.91 8.39
C LYS A 120 -8.92 9.86 8.29
N GLU A 121 -9.72 9.85 7.22
CA GLU A 121 -10.75 8.83 7.01
C GLU A 121 -10.15 7.44 6.76
N ILE A 122 -9.09 7.35 5.95
CA ILE A 122 -8.33 6.11 5.76
C ILE A 122 -7.78 5.63 7.10
N TYR A 123 -7.11 6.51 7.86
CA TYR A 123 -6.58 6.16 9.18
C TYR A 123 -7.67 5.66 10.11
N ARG A 124 -8.81 6.34 10.19
CA ARG A 124 -9.95 5.92 11.02
C ARG A 124 -10.48 4.54 10.63
N ALA A 125 -10.46 4.19 9.36
CA ALA A 125 -10.91 2.89 8.86
C ALA A 125 -9.96 1.75 9.23
N ILE A 126 -8.67 2.04 9.47
CA ILE A 126 -7.65 1.00 9.71
C ILE A 126 -7.00 1.04 11.10
N LYS A 127 -7.20 2.10 11.90
CA LYS A 127 -6.46 2.32 13.15
C LYS A 127 -6.59 1.20 14.19
N ASP A 128 -7.70 0.46 14.15
CA ASP A 128 -8.00 -0.64 15.07
C ASP A 128 -7.79 -2.01 14.40
N LEU A 129 -7.16 -2.03 13.21
CA LEU A 129 -6.93 -3.21 12.38
C LEU A 129 -5.44 -3.44 12.17
N SER A 130 -5.04 -4.71 12.17
CA SER A 130 -3.75 -5.13 11.63
C SER A 130 -3.83 -5.20 10.10
N CYS A 131 -3.13 -4.29 9.43
CA CYS A 131 -3.20 -4.17 7.96
C CYS A 131 -1.87 -4.49 7.29
N LEU A 132 -1.93 -5.21 6.17
CA LEU A 132 -0.84 -5.35 5.22
C LEU A 132 -1.19 -4.61 3.92
N LEU A 133 -0.51 -3.51 3.63
CA LEU A 133 -0.62 -2.81 2.35
C LEU A 133 0.41 -3.39 1.37
N ILE A 134 -0.08 -3.99 0.30
CA ILE A 134 0.71 -4.44 -0.85
C ILE A 134 0.39 -3.50 -2.00
N PHE A 135 1.36 -2.76 -2.49
CA PHE A 135 1.14 -1.93 -3.67
C PHE A 135 2.25 -2.05 -4.71
N HIS A 136 1.86 -2.00 -5.96
CA HIS A 136 2.78 -1.90 -7.08
C HIS A 136 3.20 -0.45 -7.21
N ASN A 137 4.44 -0.13 -6.85
CA ASN A 137 4.95 1.22 -7.03
C ASN A 137 5.51 1.40 -8.43
N GLY A 138 4.83 2.19 -9.26
CA GLY A 138 5.30 2.55 -10.60
C GLY A 138 6.19 3.78 -10.67
N SER A 139 6.44 4.46 -9.53
CA SER A 139 7.35 5.61 -9.49
C SER A 139 8.80 5.17 -9.25
N ASP A 140 9.72 6.09 -9.52
CA ASP A 140 11.15 5.92 -9.22
C ASP A 140 11.49 6.21 -7.74
N ASP A 141 10.52 6.71 -6.96
CA ASP A 141 10.70 7.17 -5.58
C ASP A 141 9.95 6.29 -4.56
N THR A 142 10.45 6.25 -3.33
CA THR A 142 9.70 5.63 -2.22
C THR A 142 8.50 6.50 -1.84
N VAL A 143 7.33 5.90 -1.70
CA VAL A 143 6.11 6.61 -1.28
C VAL A 143 5.98 6.57 0.24
N ASP A 144 5.83 7.74 0.87
CA ASP A 144 5.51 7.86 2.29
C ASP A 144 4.02 7.62 2.53
N THR A 145 3.68 6.38 2.88
CA THR A 145 2.28 5.96 3.10
C THR A 145 1.64 6.64 4.31
N SER A 146 2.44 7.19 5.24
CA SER A 146 1.91 7.88 6.42
C SER A 146 1.17 9.16 6.05
N LYS A 147 1.67 9.87 5.02
CA LYS A 147 1.01 11.06 4.45
C LYS A 147 -0.32 10.75 3.78
N LEU A 148 -0.57 9.47 3.47
CA LEU A 148 -1.80 9.00 2.84
C LEU A 148 -2.82 8.46 3.85
N GLY A 149 -2.51 8.51 5.15
CA GLY A 149 -3.35 7.94 6.20
C GLY A 149 -2.99 6.51 6.61
N PHE A 150 -1.86 5.98 6.12
CA PHE A 150 -1.39 4.63 6.43
C PHE A 150 -0.04 4.68 7.18
N PRO A 151 -0.06 4.95 8.50
CA PRO A 151 1.16 5.11 9.27
C PRO A 151 1.91 3.78 9.41
N LEU A 152 3.23 3.83 9.25
CA LEU A 152 4.11 2.66 9.44
C LEU A 152 4.44 2.41 10.92
N TYR A 153 4.07 3.32 11.83
CA TYR A 153 4.59 3.33 13.20
C TYR A 153 3.58 3.00 14.31
N ASP A 154 2.27 2.98 14.03
CA ASP A 154 1.27 2.88 15.08
C ASP A 154 0.86 1.43 15.36
N CYS A 155 1.74 0.72 16.06
CA CYS A 155 1.37 -0.46 16.83
C CYS A 155 2.20 -0.50 18.11
N MET A 156 1.96 0.47 19.01
CA MET A 156 2.08 0.34 20.47
C MET A 156 1.45 1.56 21.11
N HIS A 157 0.17 1.50 21.45
CA HIS A 157 -0.38 2.22 22.59
C HIS A 157 -1.51 1.38 23.21
N LEU A 158 -1.14 0.57 24.21
CA LEU A 158 -1.77 0.45 25.53
C LEU A 158 -0.99 -0.58 26.37
#